data_AF-U1N007-F1
#
_entry.id   AF-U1N007-F1
#
_cell.length_a   1.000
_cell.length_b   1.000
_cell.length_c   1.000
_cell.angle_alpha   90.00
_cell.angle_beta   90.00
_cell.angle_gamma   90.00
#
_symmetry.space_group_name_H-M   'P 1'
#
loop_
_entity.id
_entity.type
_entity.pdbx_description
1 polymer ?
#
loop_
_entity_poly.entity_id
_entity_poly.type
_entity_poly.pdbx_seq_one_letter_code
_entity_poly.pdbx_strand_id
1 'polypeptide(L)'
;SLLEHATDDAAPYMYGAGIALTVGIIAYYYALEAGPVSVVVPVFGTFLVLSSLIGIVALDEEFTIRKAAGIVLAGAAIWLVST
;
A
#
# COMPACT_ATOMS: atom_id res chain seq x y z
N SER A 1 -19.56 23.52 8.21
CA SER A 1 -18.84 24.16 7.09
C SER A 1 -17.74 23.22 6.60
N LEU A 2 -17.41 23.12 5.31
CA LEU A 2 -16.34 22.20 4.85
C LEU A 2 -14.98 22.49 5.52
N LEU A 3 -14.79 23.72 5.99
CA LEU A 3 -13.63 24.18 6.77
C LEU A 3 -13.61 23.63 8.21
N GLU A 4 -14.75 23.32 8.83
CA GLU A 4 -14.80 22.63 10.13
C GLU A 4 -14.29 21.19 10.03
N HIS A 5 -14.75 20.42 9.04
CA HIS A 5 -14.33 19.02 8.88
C HIS A 5 -12.88 18.89 8.39
N ALA A 6 -12.34 19.95 7.77
CA ALA A 6 -10.93 20.03 7.39
C ALA A 6 -9.99 20.32 8.58
N THR A 7 -10.54 20.72 9.73
CA THR A 7 -9.77 21.11 10.95
C THR A 7 -10.15 20.26 12.17
N ASP A 8 -10.92 19.19 11.97
CA ASP A 8 -11.20 18.21 13.03
C ASP A 8 -9.92 17.48 13.47
N ASP A 9 -9.92 16.89 14.67
CA ASP A 9 -8.76 16.17 15.23
C ASP A 9 -8.24 15.03 14.32
N ALA A 10 -9.06 14.56 13.38
CA ALA A 10 -8.71 13.55 12.37
C ALA A 10 -8.00 14.10 11.12
N ALA A 11 -7.99 15.42 10.91
CA ALA A 11 -7.42 16.07 9.73
C ALA A 11 -5.93 15.72 9.48
N PRO A 12 -5.06 15.59 10.49
CA PRO A 12 -3.65 15.23 10.26
C PRO A 12 -3.48 13.87 9.58
N TYR A 13 -4.31 12.87 9.93
CA TYR A 13 -4.26 11.55 9.30
C TYR A 13 -4.70 11.60 7.84
N MET A 14 -5.69 12.45 7.53
CA MET A 14 -6.21 12.64 6.18
C MET A 14 -5.15 13.30 5.27
N TYR A 15 -4.48 14.33 5.78
CA TYR A 15 -3.37 14.97 5.07
C TYR A 15 -2.18 14.03 4.91
N GLY A 16 -1.81 13.28 5.95
CA GLY A 16 -0.74 12.29 5.89
C GLY A 16 -1.01 11.18 4.86
N ALA A 17 -2.24 10.64 4.85
CA ALA A 17 -2.66 9.66 3.86
C ALA A 17 -2.66 10.23 2.43
N GLY A 18 -3.13 11.47 2.27
CA GLY A 18 -3.09 12.18 0.98
C GLY A 18 -1.67 12.34 0.44
N ILE A 19 -0.74 12.82 1.27
CA ILE A 19 0.68 12.97 0.91
C ILE A 19 1.29 11.62 0.57
N ALA A 20 1.07 10.58 1.39
CA ALA A 20 1.58 9.25 1.15
C ALA A 20 1.09 8.67 -0.19
N LEU A 21 -0.19 8.88 -0.52
CA LEU A 21 -0.78 8.46 -1.78
C LEU A 21 -0.14 9.21 -2.96
N THR A 22 -0.02 10.54 -2.88
CA THR A 22 0.63 11.34 -3.93
C THR A 22 2.06 10.87 -4.19
N VAL A 23 2.84 10.68 -3.13
CA VAL A 23 4.22 10.16 -3.24
C VAL A 23 4.22 8.76 -3.86
N GLY A 24 3.31 7.87 -3.43
CA GLY A 24 3.17 6.52 -3.96
C GLY A 24 2.87 6.49 -5.47
N ILE A 25 1.97 7.36 -5.95
CA ILE A 25 1.64 7.46 -7.38
C ILE A 25 2.84 7.96 -8.19
N ILE A 26 3.52 9.01 -7.72
CA ILE A 26 4.70 9.56 -8.41
C ILE A 26 5.80 8.50 -8.48
N ALA A 27 6.06 7.81 -7.38
CA ALA A 27 7.06 6.73 -7.33
C ALA A 27 6.70 5.57 -8.28
N TYR A 28 5.41 5.21 -8.37
CA TYR A 28 4.95 4.18 -9.30
C TYR A 28 5.19 4.58 -10.76
N TYR A 29 4.83 5.79 -11.16
CA TYR A 29 5.10 6.28 -12.52
C TYR A 29 6.61 6.33 -12.81
N TYR A 30 7.41 6.82 -11.86
CA TYR A 30 8.85 6.82 -12.00
C TYR A 30 9.42 5.41 -12.19
N ALA A 31 8.93 4.42 -11.43
CA ALA A 31 9.36 3.03 -11.59
C ALA A 31 8.96 2.43 -12.95
N LEU A 32 7.78 2.79 -13.49
CA LEU A 32 7.34 2.37 -14.82
C LEU A 32 8.22 2.94 -15.94
N GLU A 33 8.78 4.13 -15.75
CA GLU A 33 9.72 4.73 -16.71
C GLU A 33 11.13 4.12 -16.59
N ALA A 34 11.52 3.71 -15.39
CA ALA A 34 12.85 3.17 -15.10
C ALA A 34 13.00 1.66 -15.42
N GLY A 35 11.90 0.93 -15.59
CA GLY A 35 11.94 -0.54 -15.74
C GLY A 35 10.74 -1.14 -16.46
N PRO A 36 10.78 -2.45 -16.75
CA PRO A 36 9.71 -3.14 -17.45
C PRO A 36 8.42 -3.20 -16.63
N VAL A 37 7.31 -2.78 -17.24
CA VAL A 37 5.96 -2.76 -16.65
C VAL A 37 5.56 -4.13 -16.07
N SER A 38 6.03 -5.23 -16.68
CA SER A 38 5.78 -6.59 -16.22
C SER A 38 6.37 -6.93 -14.85
N VAL A 39 7.34 -6.16 -14.37
CA VAL A 39 7.97 -6.32 -13.05
C VAL A 39 7.40 -5.31 -12.06
N VAL A 40 7.24 -4.06 -12.50
CA VAL A 40 6.82 -2.96 -11.64
C VAL A 40 5.37 -3.12 -11.18
N VAL A 41 4.46 -3.55 -12.07
CA VAL A 41 3.04 -3.70 -11.73
C VAL A 41 2.82 -4.77 -10.66
N PRO A 42 3.37 -6.01 -10.78
CA PRO A 42 3.25 -7.01 -9.71
C PRO A 42 3.89 -6.56 -8.39
N VAL A 43 5.06 -5.92 -8.43
CA VAL A 43 5.73 -5.39 -7.23
C VAL A 43 4.86 -4.37 -6.52
N PHE A 44 4.29 -3.40 -7.27
CA PHE A 44 3.37 -2.42 -6.71
C PHE A 44 2.11 -3.08 -6.11
N GLY A 45 1.61 -4.16 -6.72
CA GLY A 45 0.47 -4.95 -6.23
C GLY A 45 0.66 -5.54 -4.83
N THR A 46 1.89 -5.63 -4.33
CA THR A 46 2.16 -6.08 -2.95
C THR A 46 1.77 -5.05 -1.88
N PHE A 47 1.27 -3.87 -2.26
CA PHE A 47 0.66 -2.94 -1.31
C PHE A 47 -0.43 -3.59 -0.45
N LEU A 48 -1.11 -4.63 -0.94
CA LEU A 48 -2.09 -5.40 -0.18
C LEU A 48 -1.48 -6.09 1.04
N VAL A 49 -0.23 -6.55 0.93
CA VAL A 49 0.54 -7.12 2.05
C VAL A 49 0.81 -6.06 3.09
N LEU A 50 1.34 -4.91 2.67
CA LEU A 50 1.63 -3.80 3.55
C LEU A 50 0.36 -3.30 4.25
N SER A 51 -0.73 -3.12 3.50
CA SER A 51 -2.03 -2.69 4.03
C SER A 51 -2.59 -3.70 5.04
N SER A 52 -2.49 -5.00 4.74
CA SER A 52 -2.89 -6.05 5.69
C SER A 52 -2.05 -6.02 6.96
N LEU A 53 -0.73 -5.83 6.83
CA LEU A 53 0.19 -5.76 7.97
C LEU A 53 -0.14 -4.55 8.87
N ILE A 54 -0.41 -3.39 8.26
CA ILE A 54 -0.84 -2.18 8.97
C ILE A 54 -2.19 -2.44 9.66
N GLY A 55 -3.16 -3.06 9.00
CA GLY A 55 -4.45 -3.40 9.62
C GLY A 55 -4.30 -4.33 10.84
N ILE A 56 -3.40 -5.32 10.77
CA ILE A 56 -3.12 -6.22 11.89
C ILE A 56 -2.45 -5.46 13.04
N VAL A 57 -1.44 -4.63 12.76
CA VAL A 57 -0.63 -3.96 13.81
C VAL A 57 -1.33 -2.74 14.40
N ALA A 58 -2.01 -1.94 13.59
CA ALA A 58 -2.62 -0.67 14.00
C ALA A 58 -4.10 -0.78 14.36
N LEU A 59 -4.80 -1.78 13.82
CA LEU A 59 -6.24 -1.98 14.01
C LEU A 59 -6.59 -3.26 14.82
N ASP A 60 -5.57 -4.00 15.27
CA ASP A 60 -5.69 -5.29 15.99
C ASP A 60 -6.61 -6.30 15.27
N GLU A 61 -6.65 -6.23 13.94
CA GLU A 61 -7.46 -7.16 13.14
C GLU A 61 -6.96 -8.60 13.30
N GLU A 62 -7.89 -9.54 13.49
CA GLU A 62 -7.56 -10.96 13.58
C GLU A 62 -6.79 -11.45 12.35
N PHE A 63 -5.68 -12.15 12.62
CA PHE A 63 -4.82 -12.72 11.59
C PHE A 63 -5.51 -13.93 10.94
N THR A 64 -6.31 -13.68 9.89
CA THR A 64 -7.00 -14.75 9.18
C THR A 64 -6.07 -15.51 8.23
N ILE A 65 -6.33 -16.82 8.04
CA ILE A 65 -5.61 -17.68 7.08
C ILE A 65 -5.60 -17.06 5.66
N ARG A 66 -6.68 -16.35 5.29
CA ARG A 66 -6.78 -15.67 4.00
C ARG A 66 -5.77 -14.53 3.85
N LYS A 67 -5.54 -13.73 4.89
CA LYS A 67 -4.50 -12.68 4.90
C LYS A 67 -3.11 -13.30 4.80
N ALA A 68 -2.84 -14.34 5.59
CA ALA A 68 -1.58 -15.06 5.56
C ALA A 68 -1.26 -15.63 4.17
N ALA A 69 -2.24 -16.31 3.54
CA ALA A 69 -2.10 -16.84 2.19
C ALA A 69 -1.84 -15.73 1.15
N GLY A 70 -2.55 -14.60 1.25
CA GLY A 70 -2.32 -13.44 0.39
C GLY A 70 -0.91 -12.87 0.52
N ILE A 71 -0.39 -12.77 1.75
CA ILE A 71 0.98 -12.30 2.02
C ILE A 71 2.02 -13.24 1.42
N VAL A 72 1.87 -14.55 1.64
CA VAL A 72 2.79 -15.56 1.10
C VAL A 72 2.77 -15.57 -0.44
N LEU A 73 1.58 -15.53 -1.05
CA LEU A 73 1.45 -15.52 -2.50
C LEU A 73 2.04 -14.25 -3.12
N ALA A 74 1.83 -13.09 -2.50
CA ALA A 74 2.43 -11.84 -2.96
C ALA A 74 3.97 -11.86 -2.86
N GLY A 75 4.52 -12.42 -1.79
CA GLY A 75 5.97 -12.63 -1.65
C GLY A 75 6.53 -13.57 -2.73
N ALA A 76 5.84 -14.69 -2.99
CA ALA A 76 6.21 -15.63 -4.04
C ALA A 76 6.14 -15.00 -5.44
N ALA A 77 5.14 -14.15 -5.69
CA ALA A 77 4.99 -13.44 -6.96
C ALA A 77 6.16 -12.49 -7.23
N ILE A 78 6.56 -11.67 -6.24
CA ILE A 78 7.74 -10.80 -6.39
C ILE A 78 9.00 -11.63 -6.62
N TRP A 79 9.19 -12.71 -5.85
CA TRP A 79 10.38 -13.55 -6.00
C TRP A 79 10.50 -14.11 -7.42
N LEU A 80 9.41 -14.66 -7.97
CA LEU A 80 9.40 -15.19 -9.34
C LEU A 80 9.64 -14.11 -10.41
N VAL A 81 9.11 -12.90 -10.21
CA VAL A 81 9.28 -11.77 -11.14
C VAL A 81 10.67 -11.14 -11.07
N SER A 82 11.33 -11.21 -9.91
CA SER A 82 12.63 -10.58 -9.66
C SER A 82 13.81 -11.51 -9.97
N THR A 83 13.54 -12.74 -10.43
CA THR A 83 14.54 -13.76 -10.79
C THR A 83 14.55 -13.97 -12.30
#